data_AF-A0A947E584-F1
#
_entry.id   AF-A0A947E584-F1
#
_cell.length_a   1.000
_cell.length_b   1.000
_cell.length_c   1.000
_cell.angle_alpha   90.00
_cell.angle_beta   90.00
_cell.angle_gamma   90.00
#
_symmetry.space_group_name_H-M   'P 1'
#
loop_
_entity.id
_entity.type
_entity.pdbx_description
1 polymer ?
#
loop_
_entity_poly.entity_id
_entity_poly.type
_entity_poly.pdbx_seq_one_letter_code
_entity_poly.pdbx_strand_id
1 'polypeptide(L)' 'LKDRVTELTGFASMVVNPFDNMKLGSAVRESKLRREAPSYLTACGLAMRRFLQ' A
#
# COMPACT_ATOMS: atom_id res chain seq x y z
N LEU A 1 1.18 8.38 14.41
CA LEU A 1 1.84 7.05 14.41
C LEU A 1 3.15 7.08 13.60
N LYS A 2 3.15 7.53 12.33
CA LYS A 2 4.38 7.69 11.52
C LYS A 2 5.46 8.57 12.18
N ASP A 3 5.05 9.68 12.80
CA ASP A 3 6.00 10.61 13.44
C ASP A 3 6.69 9.96 14.64
N ARG A 4 5.93 9.27 15.48
CA ARG A 4 6.45 8.48 16.61
C ARG A 4 7.41 7.37 16.19
N VAL A 5 7.12 6.68 15.08
CA VAL A 5 8.01 5.62 14.57
C VAL A 5 9.31 6.24 14.07
N THR A 6 9.24 7.33 13.31
CA THR A 6 10.43 8.03 12.80
C THR A 6 11.30 8.59 13.93
N GLU A 7 10.68 9.12 14.99
CA GLU A 7 11.36 9.66 16.17
C GLU A 7 12.02 8.57 17.02
N LEU A 8 11.39 7.41 17.14
CA LEU A 8 11.91 6.27 17.94
C LEU A 8 12.99 5.47 17.21
N THR A 9 12.92 5.39 15.88
CA THR A 9 13.83 4.54 15.10
C THR A 9 14.97 5.31 14.44
N GLY A 10 14.88 6.65 14.37
CA GLY A 10 15.92 7.49 13.77
C GLY A 10 16.01 7.40 12.25
N PHE A 11 15.05 6.73 11.59
CA PHE A 11 14.96 6.61 10.15
C PHE A 11 13.57 6.99 9.63
N ALA A 12 13.52 7.58 8.44
CA ALA A 12 12.27 8.02 7.81
C ALA A 12 11.33 6.83 7.60
N SER A 13 10.18 6.85 8.28
CA SER A 13 9.15 5.82 8.17
C SER A 13 7.92 6.35 7.43
N MET A 14 7.36 5.52 6.54
CA MET A 14 6.18 5.88 5.75
C MET A 14 5.17 4.73 5.76
N VAL A 15 3.89 5.04 5.68
CA VAL A 15 2.85 4.01 5.47
C VAL A 15 2.87 3.65 4.00
N VAL A 16 3.10 2.37 3.74
CA VAL A 16 3.14 1.79 2.41
C VAL A 16 1.76 1.80 1.76
N ASN A 17 1.72 2.16 0.48
CA ASN A 17 0.56 2.01 -0.38
C ASN A 17 0.96 1.14 -1.59
N PRO A 18 0.60 -0.16 -1.62
CA PRO A 18 0.96 -1.04 -2.74
C PRO A 18 0.26 -0.67 -4.06
N PHE A 19 -0.74 0.21 -4.01
CA PHE A 19 -1.48 0.69 -5.18
C PHE A 19 -0.96 2.02 -5.71
N ASP A 20 0.10 2.58 -5.12
CA ASP A 20 0.76 3.77 -5.67
C ASP A 20 1.30 3.45 -7.07
N ASN A 21 1.03 4.32 -8.04
CA ASN A 21 1.27 4.10 -9.47
C ASN A 21 0.49 2.95 -10.16
N MET A 22 -0.54 2.34 -9.53
CA MET A 22 -1.42 1.38 -10.22
C MET A 22 -2.64 2.09 -10.84
N LYS A 23 -3.04 1.68 -12.06
CA LYS A 23 -4.31 2.13 -12.65
C LYS A 23 -5.48 1.49 -11.90
N LEU A 24 -6.26 2.33 -11.21
CA LEU A 24 -7.50 1.90 -10.58
C LEU A 24 -8.63 1.85 -11.62
N GLY A 25 -9.34 0.73 -11.70
CA GLY A 25 -10.53 0.61 -12.53
C GLY A 25 -11.70 1.41 -11.94
N SER A 26 -12.68 1.80 -12.78
CA SER A 26 -13.86 2.58 -12.37
C SER A 26 -14.73 1.90 -11.30
N ALA A 27 -14.60 0.58 -11.12
CA ALA A 27 -15.27 -0.17 -10.07
C ALA A 27 -14.60 -0.03 -8.68
N VAL A 28 -13.39 0.52 -8.61
CA VAL A 28 -12.58 0.57 -7.38
C VAL A 28 -12.77 1.92 -6.69
N ARG A 29 -13.19 1.88 -5.42
CA ARG A 29 -13.34 3.09 -4.59
C ARG A 29 -12.00 3.45 -3.95
N GLU A 30 -11.29 4.42 -4.54
CA GLU A 30 -9.95 4.83 -4.11
C GLU A 30 -9.87 5.25 -2.63
N SER A 31 -10.89 5.95 -2.11
CA SER A 31 -10.93 6.35 -0.69
C SER A 31 -11.00 5.17 0.29
N LYS A 32 -11.71 4.09 -0.06
CA LYS A 32 -11.73 2.88 0.76
C LYS A 32 -10.42 2.10 0.62
N LEU A 33 -9.95 1.98 -0.62
CA LEU A 33 -8.71 1.29 -0.94
C LEU A 33 -7.51 1.91 -0.21
N ARG A 34 -7.34 3.25 -0.19
CA ARG A 34 -6.23 3.90 0.54
C ARG A 34 -6.22 3.63 2.04
N ARG A 35 -7.39 3.44 2.66
CA ARG A 35 -7.48 3.09 4.09
C ARG A 35 -7.04 1.66 4.37
N GLU A 36 -7.39 0.74 3.48
CA GLU A 36 -7.08 -0.70 3.61
C GLU A 36 -5.82 -1.13 2.84
N ALA A 37 -5.19 -0.19 2.14
CA ALA A 37 -4.01 -0.38 1.30
C ALA A 37 -2.87 -1.15 1.99
N PRO A 38 -2.44 -0.79 3.22
CA PRO A 38 -1.37 -1.53 3.89
C PRO A 38 -1.76 -2.99 4.22
N SER A 39 -3.04 -3.28 4.48
CA SER A 39 -3.53 -4.65 4.72
C SER A 39 -3.56 -5.48 3.43
N TYR A 40 -3.77 -4.84 2.28
CA TYR A 40 -3.76 -5.51 0.98
C TYR A 40 -2.36 -5.77 0.42
N LEU A 41 -1.28 -5.37 1.08
CA LEU A 41 0.11 -5.57 0.61
C LEU A 41 0.38 -7.04 0.23
N THR A 42 0.00 -7.98 1.09
CA THR A 42 0.21 -9.41 0.84
C THR A 42 -0.62 -9.90 -0.35
N ALA A 43 -1.90 -9.53 -0.40
CA ALA A 43 -2.80 -9.92 -1.50
C ALA A 43 -2.35 -9.32 -2.84
N CYS A 44 -1.93 -8.06 -2.83
CA CYS A 44 -1.38 -7.36 -4.00
C CYS A 44 -0.12 -8.07 -4.51
N GLY A 45 0.79 -8.46 -3.62
CA GLY A 45 1.99 -9.24 -3.99
C GLY A 45 1.66 -10.60 -4.62
N LEU A 46 0.66 -11.33 -4.13
CA LEU A 46 0.21 -12.57 -4.78
C LEU A 46 -0.40 -12.30 -6.16
N ALA A 47 -1.22 -11.27 -6.31
CA ALA A 47 -1.82 -10.91 -7.59
C ALA A 47 -0.74 -10.50 -8.63
N MET A 48 0.29 -9.77 -8.19
CA MET A 48 1.42 -9.36 -9.04
C MET A 48 2.19 -10.55 -9.64
N ARG A 49 2.26 -11.71 -8.95
CA ARG A 49 2.95 -12.90 -9.46
C ARG A 49 2.40 -13.39 -10.80
N ARG A 50 1.11 -13.20 -11.05
CA ARG A 50 0.47 -13.62 -12.31
C ARG A 50 0.88 -12.76 -13.51
N PHE A 51 1.37 -11.54 -13.29
CA PHE A 51 1.81 -10.64 -14.37
C PHE A 51 3.27 -10.85 -14.79
N LEU A 52 4.01 -11.71 -14.08
CA LEU A 52 5.40 -12.09 -14.40
C LEU A 52 5.50 -13.40 -15.21
N GLN A 53 4.36 -13.96 -15.64
CA GLN A 53 4.29 -15.18 -16.44
C GLN A 53 4.02 -14.87 -17.92
#